data_AF-A0A9N8E7S0-F1
#
_entry.id   AF-A0A9N8E7S0-F1
#
_cell.length_a   1.000
_cell.length_b   1.000
_cell.length_c   1.000
_cell.angle_alpha   90.00
_cell.angle_beta   90.00
_cell.angle_gamma   90.00
#
_symmetry.space_group_name_H-M   'P 1'
#
loop_
_entity.id
_entity.type
_entity.pdbx_description
1 polymer ?
#
loop_
_entity_poly.entity_id
_entity_poly.type
_entity_poly.pdbx_seq_one_letter_code
_entity_poly.pdbx_strand_id
1 'polypeptide(L)'
;MRAQPATVAGAKLYLDSYPCLVFDDKNDDGTEPNNVKGWVFTADPLVFRAKIRHLNRVHGFQLDGAGLYQRTISTIKLDGPERSVGIPIGAKGDTLDAYIYHRPDCETDLRILSGDWLELPYTAGGEDEGF
;
A
#
# COMPACT_ATOMS: atom_id res chain seq x y z
N MET A 1 14.13 -7.05 -12.64
CA MET A 1 13.19 -6.34 -11.73
C MET A 1 13.96 -5.97 -10.48
N ARG A 2 13.73 -4.78 -9.93
CA ARG A 2 14.34 -4.34 -8.66
C ARG A 2 13.23 -4.03 -7.67
N ALA A 3 13.49 -4.23 -6.39
CA ALA A 3 12.57 -3.84 -5.33
C ALA A 3 13.33 -3.14 -4.22
N GLN A 4 12.76 -2.10 -3.63
CA GLN A 4 13.32 -1.40 -2.48
C GLN A 4 12.20 -1.05 -1.51
N PRO A 5 12.42 -1.15 -0.18
CA PRO A 5 11.44 -0.68 0.79
C PRO A 5 11.18 0.82 0.59
N ALA A 6 9.93 1.22 0.75
CA ALA A 6 9.52 2.60 0.58
C ALA A 6 8.28 2.90 1.43
N THR A 7 8.09 4.18 1.71
CA THR A 7 6.97 4.71 2.48
C THR A 7 6.12 5.64 1.61
N VAL A 8 4.80 5.44 1.67
CA VAL A 8 3.79 6.30 1.05
C VAL A 8 3.31 7.29 2.08
N ALA A 9 3.43 8.59 1.82
CA ALA A 9 2.88 9.63 2.68
C ALA A 9 1.45 10.01 2.25
N GLY A 10 0.64 10.48 3.20
CA GLY A 10 -0.73 10.96 2.95
C GLY A 10 -1.78 9.85 2.81
N ALA A 11 -1.40 8.59 3.07
CA ALA A 11 -2.30 7.46 3.08
C ALA A 11 -2.39 6.86 4.48
N LYS A 12 -3.53 6.21 4.76
CA LYS A 12 -3.73 5.33 5.90
C LYS A 12 -3.98 3.90 5.42
N LEU A 13 -3.59 2.94 6.25
CA LEU A 13 -3.78 1.53 5.99
C LEU A 13 -4.90 0.97 6.89
N TYR A 14 -5.85 0.28 6.29
CA TYR A 14 -6.99 -0.34 6.95
C TYR A 14 -7.10 -1.82 6.59
N LEU A 15 -7.68 -2.59 7.50
CA LEU A 15 -8.09 -3.97 7.31
C LEU A 15 -9.60 -4.04 7.05
N ASP A 16 -9.96 -4.29 5.80
CA ASP A 16 -11.29 -4.77 5.40
C ASP A 16 -11.15 -6.31 5.16
N SER A 17 -11.89 -6.89 4.22
CA SER A 17 -11.66 -8.21 3.64
C SER A 17 -10.26 -8.36 3.00
N TYR A 18 -9.60 -7.26 2.64
CA TYR A 18 -8.23 -7.19 2.14
C TYR A 18 -7.62 -5.82 2.48
N PRO A 19 -6.28 -5.66 2.59
CA PRO A 19 -5.68 -4.36 2.91
C PRO A 19 -6.10 -3.28 1.93
N CYS A 20 -6.52 -2.15 2.46
CA CYS A 20 -6.86 -0.97 1.68
C CYS A 20 -6.06 0.25 2.14
N LEU A 21 -5.62 1.02 1.16
CA LEU A 21 -5.10 2.36 1.37
C LEU A 21 -6.23 3.35 1.15
N VAL A 22 -6.35 4.31 2.05
CA VAL A 22 -7.26 5.44 1.91
C VAL A 22 -6.42 6.73 1.95
N PHE A 23 -6.55 7.52 0.89
CA PHE A 23 -6.05 8.89 0.83
C PHE A 23 -7.19 9.83 1.23
N ASP A 24 -6.86 10.94 1.87
CA ASP A 24 -7.82 11.98 2.28
C ASP A 24 -9.02 11.42 3.09
N ASP A 25 -8.71 10.54 4.05
CA ASP A 25 -9.72 9.97 4.93
C ASP A 25 -10.45 11.09 5.69
N LYS A 26 -11.75 11.25 5.40
CA LYS A 26 -12.59 12.32 5.98
C LYS A 26 -12.82 12.14 7.47
N ASN A 27 -12.59 10.94 7.99
CA ASN A 27 -12.68 10.62 9.40
C ASN A 27 -11.33 10.80 10.12
N ASP A 28 -10.30 11.31 9.42
CA ASP A 28 -9.02 11.61 10.01
C ASP A 28 -9.09 12.82 10.95
N ASP A 29 -8.76 12.61 12.22
CA ASP A 29 -8.58 13.68 13.20
C ASP A 29 -7.17 14.30 13.15
N GLY A 30 -6.27 13.76 12.33
CA GLY A 30 -4.91 14.26 12.12
C GLY A 30 -3.95 13.97 13.27
N THR A 31 -4.35 13.17 14.26
CA THR A 31 -3.53 12.86 15.44
C THR A 31 -2.47 11.79 15.16
N GLU A 32 -2.73 10.93 14.19
CA GLU A 32 -1.92 9.76 13.86
C GLU A 32 -1.17 9.93 12.53
N PRO A 33 0.01 9.31 12.37
CA PRO A 33 0.79 9.46 11.16
C PRO A 33 0.07 8.86 9.94
N ASN A 34 0.07 9.62 8.84
CA ASN A 34 -0.43 9.19 7.53
C ASN A 34 0.73 8.68 6.68
N ASN A 35 1.33 7.57 7.12
CA ASN A 35 2.45 6.93 6.43
C ASN A 35 2.18 5.42 6.32
N VAL A 36 2.31 4.87 5.12
CA VAL A 36 2.15 3.43 4.85
C VAL A 36 3.47 2.86 4.37
N LYS A 37 3.98 1.84 5.05
CA LYS A 37 5.20 1.13 4.68
C LYS A 37 4.90 0.08 3.63
N GLY A 38 5.81 -0.08 2.68
CA GLY A 38 5.69 -1.07 1.63
C GLY A 38 6.96 -1.20 0.82
N TRP A 39 6.79 -1.58 -0.44
CA TRP A 39 7.88 -1.81 -1.37
C TRP A 39 7.54 -1.19 -2.72
N VAL A 40 8.53 -0.56 -3.33
CA VAL A 40 8.45 -0.13 -4.73
C VAL A 40 9.17 -1.12 -5.62
N PHE A 41 8.54 -1.42 -6.76
CA PHE A 41 9.06 -2.34 -7.75
C PHE A 41 9.33 -1.60 -9.05
N THR A 42 10.48 -1.84 -9.66
CA THR A 42 10.80 -1.34 -11.01
C THR A 42 11.10 -2.49 -11.96
N ALA A 43 10.71 -2.32 -13.21
CA ALA A 43 10.90 -3.29 -14.27
C ALA A 43 11.12 -2.58 -15.61
N ASP A 44 11.72 -3.30 -16.55
CA ASP A 44 11.86 -2.82 -17.93
C ASP A 44 10.48 -2.54 -18.55
N PRO A 45 10.36 -1.59 -19.50
CA PRO A 45 9.06 -1.10 -19.97
C PRO A 45 8.08 -2.18 -20.45
N LEU A 46 8.58 -3.21 -21.14
CA LEU A 46 7.75 -4.32 -21.63
C LEU A 46 7.20 -5.18 -20.46
N VAL A 47 8.07 -5.50 -19.50
CA VAL A 47 7.70 -6.28 -18.31
C VAL A 47 6.76 -5.47 -17.43
N PHE A 48 7.03 -4.18 -17.27
CA PHE A 48 6.20 -3.26 -16.50
C PHE A 48 4.78 -3.21 -17.06
N ARG A 49 4.60 -3.03 -18.37
CA ARG A 49 3.28 -3.00 -19.01
C ARG A 49 2.51 -4.30 -18.80
N ALA A 50 3.19 -5.45 -18.91
CA ALA A 50 2.58 -6.76 -18.67
C ALA A 50 2.15 -6.93 -17.20
N LYS A 51 3.00 -6.53 -16.25
CA LYS A 51 2.72 -6.61 -14.82
C LYS A 51 1.57 -5.68 -14.40
N ILE A 52 1.56 -4.45 -14.89
CA ILE A 52 0.46 -3.52 -14.63
C ILE A 52 -0.87 -4.06 -15.15
N ARG A 53 -0.92 -4.64 -16.36
CA ARG A 53 -2.14 -5.25 -16.88
C ARG A 53 -2.62 -6.42 -16.00
N HIS A 54 -1.69 -7.24 -15.52
CA HIS A 54 -2.02 -8.33 -14.62
C HIS A 54 -2.54 -7.84 -13.27
N LEU A 55 -1.88 -6.84 -12.66
CA LEU A 55 -2.30 -6.23 -11.40
C LEU A 55 -3.67 -5.56 -11.53
N ASN A 56 -3.95 -4.86 -12.62
CA ASN A 56 -5.28 -4.31 -12.88
C ASN A 56 -6.37 -5.38 -12.81
N ARG A 57 -6.13 -6.55 -13.41
CA ARG A 57 -7.09 -7.67 -13.38
C ARG A 57 -7.25 -8.25 -11.96
N VAL A 58 -6.15 -8.42 -11.23
CA VAL A 58 -6.16 -8.99 -9.87
C VAL A 58 -6.87 -8.08 -8.89
N HIS A 59 -6.61 -6.77 -8.94
CA HIS A 59 -7.21 -5.78 -8.06
C HIS A 59 -8.55 -5.24 -8.57
N GLY A 60 -9.10 -5.81 -9.64
CA GLY A 60 -10.38 -5.39 -10.21
C GLY A 60 -10.41 -3.93 -10.65
N PHE A 61 -9.26 -3.33 -10.98
CA PHE A 61 -9.17 -1.94 -11.42
C PHE A 61 -9.85 -1.75 -12.79
N GLN A 62 -10.66 -0.71 -12.89
CA GLN A 62 -11.32 -0.28 -14.12
C GLN A 62 -11.04 1.21 -14.36
N LEU A 63 -10.86 1.60 -15.64
CA LEU A 63 -10.49 2.96 -16.01
C LEU A 63 -11.58 4.01 -15.73
N ASP A 64 -12.84 3.57 -15.62
CA ASP A 64 -14.02 4.39 -15.33
C ASP A 64 -14.28 4.58 -13.83
N GLY A 65 -13.45 3.97 -12.96
CA GLY A 65 -13.60 4.05 -11.50
C GLY A 65 -14.62 3.07 -10.92
N ALA A 66 -15.25 2.20 -11.72
CA ALA A 66 -16.19 1.17 -11.24
C ALA A 66 -15.49 -0.09 -10.68
N GLY A 67 -14.16 -0.06 -10.56
CA GLY A 67 -13.35 -1.17 -10.06
C GLY A 67 -13.29 -1.26 -8.54
N LEU A 68 -12.90 -2.42 -8.01
CA LEU A 68 -12.73 -2.64 -6.56
C LEU A 68 -11.63 -1.74 -5.97
N TYR A 69 -10.51 -1.64 -6.67
CA TYR A 69 -9.45 -0.69 -6.35
C TYR A 69 -9.37 0.38 -7.44
N GLN A 70 -9.09 1.60 -7.01
CA GLN A 70 -8.65 2.69 -7.86
C GLN A 70 -7.12 2.70 -7.93
N ARG A 71 -6.57 3.38 -8.94
CA ARG A 71 -5.13 3.54 -9.09
C ARG A 71 -4.77 5.00 -9.29
N THR A 72 -3.87 5.47 -8.45
CA THR A 72 -3.33 6.83 -8.53
C THR A 72 -1.82 6.79 -8.70
N ILE A 73 -1.23 7.94 -9.01
CA ILE A 73 0.20 8.18 -8.90
C ILE A 73 0.41 8.92 -7.58
N SER A 74 1.29 8.40 -6.74
CA SER A 74 1.69 9.06 -5.48
C SER A 74 3.20 9.15 -5.41
N THR A 75 3.69 10.24 -4.84
CA THR A 75 5.09 10.35 -4.45
C THR A 75 5.33 9.45 -3.25
N ILE A 76 6.36 8.62 -3.33
CA ILE A 76 6.83 7.75 -2.25
C ILE A 76 8.24 8.15 -1.86
N LYS A 77 8.64 7.84 -0.63
CA LYS A 77 9.99 8.03 -0.12
C LYS A 77 10.69 6.69 -0.02
N LEU A 78 11.87 6.56 -0.62
CA LEU A 78 12.69 5.36 -0.51
C LEU A 78 13.24 5.22 0.90
N ASP A 79 13.10 4.02 1.45
CA ASP A 79 13.76 3.64 2.69
C ASP A 79 15.16 3.08 2.39
N GLY A 80 15.86 2.62 3.43
CA GLY A 80 17.25 2.19 3.33
C GLY A 80 17.47 1.01 2.38
N PRO A 81 18.63 0.94 1.70
CA PRO A 81 18.89 -0.08 0.69
C PRO A 81 19.12 -1.47 1.28
N GLU A 82 19.18 -1.62 2.61
CA GLU A 82 19.64 -2.84 3.30
C GLU A 82 18.80 -4.07 2.97
N ARG A 83 17.53 -3.87 2.57
CA ARG A 83 16.61 -4.96 2.19
C ARG A 83 16.31 -5.00 0.68
N SER A 84 17.00 -4.23 -0.15
CA SER A 84 16.67 -4.16 -1.58
C SER A 84 16.89 -5.50 -2.30
N VAL A 85 16.04 -5.79 -3.28
CA VAL A 85 16.21 -6.91 -4.21
C VAL A 85 16.82 -6.37 -5.51
N GLY A 86 18.04 -6.78 -5.82
CA GLY A 86 18.83 -6.28 -6.96
C GLY A 86 19.59 -5.00 -6.63
N ILE A 87 20.01 -4.26 -7.66
CA ILE A 87 20.62 -2.93 -7.49
C ILE A 87 19.56 -2.01 -6.86
N PRO A 88 19.89 -1.21 -5.82
CA PRO A 88 18.96 -0.22 -5.27
C PRO A 88 18.39 0.70 -6.35
N ILE A 89 17.16 1.15 -6.16
CA ILE A 89 16.48 2.08 -7.08
C ILE A 89 17.04 3.49 -6.88
N GLY A 90 17.31 3.87 -5.63
CA GLY A 90 17.87 5.16 -5.25
C GLY A 90 18.40 5.14 -3.81
N ALA A 91 18.87 6.29 -3.33
CA ALA A 91 19.35 6.45 -1.97
C ALA A 91 18.19 6.54 -0.96
N LYS A 92 18.49 6.27 0.31
CA LYS A 92 17.52 6.47 1.40
C LYS A 92 17.08 7.94 1.45
N GLY A 93 15.78 8.17 1.45
CA GLY A 93 15.18 9.49 1.49
C GLY A 93 14.90 10.12 0.12
N ASP A 94 15.39 9.52 -0.97
CA ASP A 94 15.00 9.93 -2.32
C ASP A 94 13.49 9.74 -2.50
N THR A 95 12.90 10.55 -3.36
CA THR A 95 11.47 10.48 -3.68
C THR A 95 11.26 10.10 -5.14
N LEU A 96 10.18 9.38 -5.41
CA LEU A 96 9.79 8.98 -6.76
C LEU A 96 8.28 8.84 -6.86
N ASP A 97 7.76 8.97 -8.07
CA ASP A 97 6.35 8.75 -8.35
C ASP A 97 6.09 7.28 -8.69
N ALA A 98 5.11 6.68 -8.01
CA ALA A 98 4.73 5.29 -8.19
C ALA A 98 3.22 5.15 -8.36
N TYR A 99 2.82 4.13 -9.14
CA TYR A 99 1.43 3.71 -9.16
C TYR A 99 1.07 3.00 -7.86
N ILE A 100 -0.05 3.40 -7.26
CA ILE A 100 -0.59 2.81 -6.04
C ILE A 100 -2.03 2.43 -6.27
N TYR A 101 -2.40 1.22 -5.83
CA TYR A 101 -3.80 0.80 -5.75
C TYR A 101 -4.36 1.16 -4.37
N HIS A 102 -5.51 1.82 -4.35
CA HIS A 102 -6.16 2.29 -3.14
C HIS A 102 -7.67 2.09 -3.26
N ARG A 103 -8.38 2.14 -2.12
CA ARG A 103 -9.82 1.88 -2.07
C ARG A 103 -10.49 2.93 -1.18
N PRO A 104 -10.94 4.07 -1.76
CA PRO A 104 -11.51 5.17 -0.99
C PRO A 104 -12.80 4.83 -0.24
N ASP A 105 -13.48 3.76 -0.64
CA ASP A 105 -14.76 3.28 -0.12
C ASP A 105 -14.60 2.06 0.82
N CYS A 106 -13.39 1.73 1.27
CA CYS A 106 -13.22 0.59 2.17
C CYS A 106 -13.73 0.88 3.59
N GLU A 107 -14.04 -0.19 4.33
CA GLU A 107 -14.41 -0.09 5.73
C GLU A 107 -13.22 0.42 6.56
N THR A 108 -13.44 1.47 7.36
CA THR A 108 -12.37 2.17 8.11
C THR A 108 -12.33 1.82 9.60
N ASP A 109 -13.06 0.79 10.03
CA ASP A 109 -13.21 0.44 11.45
C ASP A 109 -11.91 -0.15 12.05
N LEU A 110 -11.13 -0.86 11.23
CA LEU A 110 -9.88 -1.51 11.66
C LEU A 110 -8.66 -0.83 11.04
N ARG A 111 -8.20 0.26 11.65
CA ARG A 111 -6.98 0.95 11.24
C ARG A 111 -5.72 0.21 11.68
N ILE A 112 -4.74 0.11 10.78
CA ILE A 112 -3.38 -0.37 11.07
C ILE A 112 -2.48 0.85 11.34
N LEU A 113 -2.34 1.22 12.62
CA LEU A 113 -1.64 2.46 13.02
C LEU A 113 -0.16 2.49 12.64
N SER A 114 0.51 1.35 12.60
CA SER A 114 1.91 1.24 12.18
C SER A 114 2.13 1.56 10.69
N GLY A 115 1.06 1.53 9.90
CA GLY A 115 1.12 1.63 8.44
C GLY A 115 1.82 0.44 7.77
N ASP A 116 2.17 -0.62 8.52
CA ASP A 116 2.84 -1.81 8.01
C ASP A 116 1.90 -3.00 8.07
N TRP A 117 1.57 -3.56 6.90
CA TRP A 117 0.72 -4.74 6.80
C TRP A 117 1.28 -5.96 7.55
N LEU A 118 2.60 -6.04 7.73
CA LEU A 118 3.22 -7.14 8.47
C LEU A 118 3.11 -6.96 9.98
N GLU A 119 2.78 -5.76 10.45
CA GLU A 119 2.55 -5.42 11.85
C GLU A 119 1.05 -5.36 12.16
N LEU A 120 0.23 -6.16 11.46
CA LEU A 120 -1.18 -6.34 11.80
C LEU A 120 -1.32 -6.60 13.31
N PRO A 121 -2.21 -5.89 14.02
CA PRO A 121 -2.55 -6.29 15.37
C PRO A 121 -3.04 -7.73 15.28
N TYR A 122 -2.31 -8.64 15.92
CA TYR A 122 -2.71 -10.03 16.06
C TYR A 122 -4.10 -9.99 16.70
N THR A 123 -5.16 -10.21 15.93
CA THR A 123 -6.46 -10.51 16.52
C THR A 123 -6.28 -11.84 17.22
N ALA A 124 -6.07 -11.78 18.54
CA ALA A 124 -6.34 -12.89 19.44
C ALA A 124 -7.83 -13.21 19.34
N GLY A 125 -8.23 -13.86 18.25
CA GLY A 125 -9.56 -14.39 18.01
C GLY A 125 -9.50 -15.89 18.23
N GLY A 126 -9.39 -16.25 19.50
CA GLY A 126 -9.39 -17.63 20.00
C GLY A 126 -9.67 -17.63 21.50
N GLU A 127 -10.50 -16.71 21.97
CA GLU A 127 -11.39 -17.04 23.09
C GLU A 127 -12.44 -17.98 22.48
N ASP A 128 -12.15 -19.29 22.50
CA ASP A 128 -13.22 -20.27 22.41
C ASP A 128 -13.80 -20.43 23.82
N GLU A 129 -15.10 -20.22 23.84
CA GLU A 129 -15.93 -20.04 25.01
C GLU A 129 -16.00 -21.31 25.87
N GLY A 130 -16.21 -21.09 27.17
CA GLY A 130 -16.49 -22.17 28.10
C GLY A 130 -17.73 -22.97 27.71
N PHE A 131 -17.58 -24.29 27.74
CA PHE A 131 -18.64 -25.26 28.04
C PHE A 131 -18.09 -26.28 29.04
#